data_AF-A0A9E4FZD1-F1
#
_entry.id   AF-A0A9E4FZD1-F1
#
_cell.length_a   1.000
_cell.length_b   1.000
_cell.length_c   1.000
_cell.angle_alpha   90.00
_cell.angle_beta   90.00
_cell.angle_gamma   90.00
#
_symmetry.space_group_name_H-M   'P 1'
#
loop_
_entity.id
_entity.type
_entity.pdbx_description
1 polymer ?
#
loop_
_entity_poly.entity_id
_entity_poly.type
_entity_poly.pdbx_seq_one_letter_code
_entity_poly.pdbx_strand_id
1 'polypeptide(L)'
;MPDDYSNDQANKGESEHSASAIFGELLRQAAAKSIPGKSAPGAEDAAKDGPDSPESAANSAAANDDEISLEPEAAAPSVRRIRRRLFLPRPQPSSMASGFLGTVFVVVLSTALVATLLMFFVNPEYVNPAVVQGLQLESEEIIAGVSAGRPTPVRTPHWLRRIGIISGHRGKSDSGARDPGAICEDEYGNSILEEADINFAVATRVVASLEGMNYDVELLDEFDPRLNNYRAEALLSIHANTCYDFGEYVSGFIVAISEARPEFGADAFLRECIAENFGAYVPLERSYNLTDDMTDNHTWRKIHPLTPGMILEMGYMLADQAVLTEDPDLLARAIVDGILCFMDNVNRPTSQLAPGRHASGYIIPAMVTPTPIFGR
;
A
#
# COMPACT_ATOMS: atom_id res chain seq x y z
N MET A 1 -53.47 34.59 28.89
CA MET A 1 -54.00 33.25 29.24
C MET A 1 -55.20 32.97 28.36
N PRO A 2 -55.44 31.74 27.89
CA PRO A 2 -54.55 30.60 27.58
C PRO A 2 -54.56 30.40 26.02
N ASP A 3 -53.95 29.43 25.33
CA ASP A 3 -54.07 27.98 25.41
C ASP A 3 -52.91 27.27 24.70
N ASP A 4 -52.68 26.08 25.24
CA ASP A 4 -51.84 24.95 24.86
C ASP A 4 -52.34 24.28 23.57
N TYR A 5 -51.44 23.89 22.66
CA TYR A 5 -51.67 22.78 21.73
C TYR A 5 -50.35 22.14 21.29
N SER A 6 -50.06 21.01 21.94
CA SER A 6 -49.23 19.90 21.48
C SER A 6 -49.40 19.58 19.99
N ASN A 7 -48.30 19.29 19.32
CA ASN A 7 -48.31 18.38 18.17
C ASN A 7 -47.02 17.53 18.15
N ASP A 8 -47.13 16.33 18.72
CA ASP A 8 -46.24 15.20 18.49
C ASP A 8 -46.34 14.75 17.03
N GLN A 9 -45.27 14.93 16.26
CA GLN A 9 -45.01 14.19 15.03
C GLN A 9 -43.56 13.71 15.07
N ALA A 10 -43.39 12.54 15.69
CA ALA A 10 -42.19 11.72 15.57
C ALA A 10 -42.00 11.33 14.09
N ASN A 11 -41.12 12.04 13.39
CA ASN A 11 -40.69 11.65 12.06
C ASN A 11 -39.49 10.70 12.22
N LYS A 12 -39.77 9.39 12.16
CA LYS A 12 -38.75 8.34 12.01
C LYS A 12 -38.05 8.58 10.66
N GLY A 13 -36.92 9.25 10.68
CA GLY A 13 -35.97 9.23 9.58
C GLY A 13 -35.36 7.85 9.50
N GLU A 14 -35.63 7.14 8.40
CA GLU A 14 -34.87 5.95 8.01
C GLU A 14 -33.39 6.35 7.91
N SER A 15 -32.56 5.72 8.73
CA SER A 15 -31.11 5.82 8.63
C SER A 15 -30.67 5.12 7.34
N GLU A 16 -30.33 5.90 6.32
CA GLU A 16 -29.51 5.39 5.23
C GLU A 16 -28.15 5.01 5.83
N HIS A 17 -28.00 3.71 6.10
CA HIS A 17 -26.78 3.15 6.63
C HIS A 17 -25.65 3.36 5.62
N SER A 18 -24.53 3.93 6.06
CA SER A 18 -23.32 4.03 5.25
C SER A 18 -22.92 2.62 4.78
N ALA A 19 -22.29 2.51 3.61
CA ALA A 19 -21.86 1.23 3.06
C ALA A 19 -20.97 0.43 4.05
N SER A 20 -20.24 1.13 4.92
CA SER A 20 -19.46 0.58 6.02
C SER A 20 -20.33 -0.07 7.12
N ALA A 21 -21.46 0.55 7.50
CA ALA A 21 -22.40 -0.05 8.44
C ALA A 21 -23.09 -1.30 7.88
N ILE A 22 -23.37 -1.32 6.57
CA ILE A 22 -23.92 -2.49 5.88
C ILE A 22 -22.88 -3.62 5.80
N PHE A 23 -21.61 -3.28 5.56
CA PHE A 23 -20.51 -4.24 5.52
C PHE A 23 -20.22 -4.83 6.90
N GLY A 24 -20.22 -4.02 7.96
CA GLY A 24 -20.09 -4.48 9.34
C GLY A 24 -21.20 -5.45 9.77
N GLU A 25 -22.44 -5.21 9.31
CA GLU A 25 -23.56 -6.11 9.56
C GLU A 25 -23.46 -7.42 8.75
N LEU A 26 -22.98 -7.37 7.51
CA LEU A 26 -22.69 -8.56 6.69
C LEU A 26 -21.60 -9.44 7.32
N LEU A 27 -20.55 -8.84 7.88
CA LEU A 27 -19.50 -9.57 8.60
C LEU A 27 -20.03 -10.21 9.89
N ARG A 28 -20.89 -9.51 10.64
CA ARG A 28 -21.59 -10.09 11.80
C ARG A 28 -22.47 -11.29 11.43
N GLN A 29 -23.22 -11.19 10.34
CA GLN A 29 -24.08 -12.29 9.88
C GLN A 29 -23.27 -13.49 9.37
N ALA A 30 -22.11 -13.27 8.77
CA ALA A 30 -21.19 -14.33 8.37
C ALA A 30 -20.57 -15.04 9.59
N ALA A 31 -20.16 -14.28 10.62
CA ALA A 31 -19.59 -14.81 11.86
C ALA A 31 -20.61 -15.59 12.72
N ALA A 32 -21.87 -15.13 12.75
CA ALA A 32 -22.95 -15.84 13.44
C ALA A 32 -23.30 -17.19 12.77
N LYS A 33 -23.01 -17.34 11.47
CA LYS A 33 -23.26 -18.57 10.70
C LYS A 33 -22.14 -19.59 10.81
N SER A 34 -20.98 -19.23 11.37
CA SER A 34 -19.77 -20.06 11.40
C SER A 34 -19.45 -20.68 12.76
N ILE A 35 -20.36 -20.67 13.74
CA ILE A 35 -20.16 -21.35 15.04
C ILE A 35 -20.93 -22.67 15.06
N PRO A 36 -20.27 -23.84 14.95
CA PRO A 36 -20.90 -25.11 15.28
C PRO A 36 -20.86 -25.34 16.79
N GLY A 37 -22.04 -25.27 17.42
CA GLY A 37 -22.36 -26.03 18.63
C GLY A 37 -21.98 -25.40 19.98
N LYS A 38 -22.94 -24.72 20.61
CA LYS A 38 -23.09 -24.75 22.07
C LYS A 38 -24.53 -24.43 22.47
N SER A 39 -25.25 -25.43 22.97
CA SER A 39 -26.59 -25.30 23.54
C SER A 39 -26.53 -24.76 24.97
N ALA A 40 -27.50 -23.91 25.31
CA ALA A 40 -27.76 -23.33 26.62
C ALA A 40 -28.29 -24.37 27.65
N PRO A 41 -28.36 -24.03 28.97
CA PRO A 41 -28.50 -25.00 30.06
C PRO A 41 -29.97 -25.29 30.42
N GLY A 42 -30.26 -26.51 30.87
CA GLY A 42 -31.58 -26.93 31.37
C GLY A 42 -31.51 -28.13 32.33
N ALA A 43 -32.26 -28.00 33.41
CA ALA A 43 -32.39 -28.78 34.65
C ALA A 43 -32.59 -30.32 34.58
N GLU A 44 -32.11 -30.96 35.68
CA GLU A 44 -32.66 -32.07 36.50
C GLU A 44 -33.26 -33.32 35.83
N ASP A 45 -32.68 -34.52 36.07
CA ASP A 45 -33.23 -35.49 37.04
C ASP A 45 -32.37 -36.79 37.15
N ALA A 46 -32.48 -37.44 38.31
CA ALA A 46 -31.68 -38.57 38.79
C ALA A 46 -32.16 -39.97 38.33
N ALA A 47 -31.23 -40.94 38.18
CA ALA A 47 -31.21 -42.24 38.89
C ALA A 47 -30.28 -43.32 38.26
N LYS A 48 -29.31 -43.75 39.08
CA LYS A 48 -28.90 -45.14 39.44
C LYS A 48 -28.17 -46.12 38.49
N ASP A 49 -27.17 -46.73 39.15
CA ASP A 49 -26.56 -48.06 39.05
C ASP A 49 -25.45 -48.33 38.00
N GLY A 50 -24.21 -48.51 38.49
CA GLY A 50 -23.10 -49.17 37.79
C GLY A 50 -23.04 -50.68 38.10
N PRO A 51 -21.89 -51.39 37.98
CA PRO A 51 -20.57 -50.98 37.46
C PRO A 51 -19.98 -51.94 36.39
N ASP A 52 -18.89 -51.54 35.73
CA ASP A 52 -17.63 -52.32 35.58
C ASP A 52 -16.73 -51.72 34.47
N SER A 53 -15.47 -51.49 34.83
CA SER A 53 -14.33 -51.06 33.98
C SER A 53 -13.55 -52.30 33.48
N PRO A 54 -12.41 -52.24 32.73
CA PRO A 54 -11.63 -51.08 32.23
C PRO A 54 -11.02 -51.24 30.80
N GLU A 55 -10.12 -50.29 30.45
CA GLU A 55 -9.02 -50.31 29.45
C GLU A 55 -9.33 -50.05 27.96
N SER A 56 -8.81 -48.94 27.38
CA SER A 56 -7.52 -48.79 26.65
C SER A 56 -7.59 -49.34 25.21
N ALA A 57 -6.99 -48.81 24.15
CA ALA A 57 -6.26 -47.59 23.80
C ALA A 57 -6.21 -47.58 22.24
N ALA A 58 -6.02 -46.39 21.67
CA ALA A 58 -5.33 -46.11 20.39
C ALA A 58 -5.60 -46.97 19.13
N ASN A 59 -6.22 -46.33 18.12
CA ASN A 59 -6.15 -46.74 16.72
C ASN A 59 -4.87 -46.21 16.05
N SER A 60 -4.18 -47.08 15.31
CA SER A 60 -3.15 -46.71 14.32
C SER A 60 -3.33 -47.50 13.02
N ALA A 61 -3.52 -46.76 11.93
CA ALA A 61 -2.92 -46.83 10.59
C ALA A 61 -2.58 -48.16 9.85
N ALA A 62 -2.73 -48.04 8.51
CA ALA A 62 -2.03 -48.72 7.39
C ALA A 62 -2.62 -50.07 6.90
N ALA A 63 -3.14 -50.14 5.65
CA ALA A 63 -2.46 -50.48 4.38
C ALA A 63 -2.23 -52.02 4.26
N ASN A 64 -2.40 -52.76 3.17
CA ASN A 64 -2.70 -52.59 1.73
C ASN A 64 -2.90 -54.01 1.12
N ASP A 65 -3.14 -54.08 -0.21
CA ASP A 65 -2.94 -55.23 -1.14
C ASP A 65 -4.10 -56.25 -1.25
N ASP A 66 -4.45 -56.88 -2.37
CA ASP A 66 -4.31 -56.71 -3.83
C ASP A 66 -5.14 -57.89 -4.42
N GLU A 67 -5.98 -57.72 -5.45
CA GLU A 67 -6.27 -58.84 -6.38
C GLU A 67 -6.88 -58.40 -7.73
N ILE A 68 -6.50 -59.12 -8.79
CA ILE A 68 -6.57 -58.78 -10.22
C ILE A 68 -7.65 -59.60 -10.96
N SER A 69 -8.44 -58.88 -11.77
CA SER A 69 -9.08 -59.20 -13.09
C SER A 69 -9.84 -60.50 -13.38
N LEU A 70 -10.97 -60.36 -14.10
CA LEU A 70 -11.36 -61.11 -15.34
C LEU A 70 -12.71 -60.56 -15.92
N GLU A 71 -12.75 -60.25 -17.22
CA GLU A 71 -13.94 -59.94 -18.05
C GLU A 71 -14.39 -61.20 -18.85
N PRO A 72 -15.65 -61.38 -19.36
CA PRO A 72 -16.14 -60.70 -20.59
C PRO A 72 -17.69 -60.52 -20.82
N GLU A 73 -18.01 -59.60 -21.75
CA GLU A 73 -19.15 -59.43 -22.72
C GLU A 73 -20.62 -59.85 -22.44
N ALA A 74 -21.60 -58.97 -22.78
CA ALA A 74 -22.50 -59.11 -23.97
C ALA A 74 -23.73 -58.14 -24.06
N ALA A 75 -23.97 -57.66 -25.30
CA ALA A 75 -25.24 -57.34 -26.03
C ALA A 75 -26.15 -56.14 -25.61
N ALA A 76 -26.81 -55.34 -26.48
CA ALA A 76 -26.94 -55.09 -27.94
C ALA A 76 -27.94 -53.89 -28.13
N PRO A 77 -28.57 -53.50 -29.29
CA PRO A 77 -28.26 -53.60 -30.74
C PRO A 77 -28.53 -52.29 -31.57
N SER A 78 -28.08 -52.22 -32.85
CA SER A 78 -28.95 -52.05 -34.06
C SER A 78 -28.26 -51.54 -35.37
N VAL A 79 -28.17 -52.48 -36.32
CA VAL A 79 -28.33 -52.48 -37.80
C VAL A 79 -28.17 -51.20 -38.68
N ARG A 80 -27.00 -51.10 -39.32
CA ARG A 80 -26.68 -51.18 -40.78
C ARG A 80 -27.60 -50.53 -41.84
N ARG A 81 -27.07 -49.53 -42.58
CA ARG A 81 -27.37 -49.31 -44.02
C ARG A 81 -26.13 -48.93 -44.84
N ILE A 82 -26.16 -49.39 -46.08
CA ILE A 82 -25.06 -49.59 -47.02
C ILE A 82 -24.52 -48.28 -47.63
N ARG A 83 -23.19 -48.13 -47.65
CA ARG A 83 -22.41 -47.07 -48.30
C ARG A 83 -22.52 -47.16 -49.84
N ARG A 84 -23.00 -46.10 -50.51
CA ARG A 84 -22.64 -45.78 -51.90
C ARG A 84 -21.58 -44.68 -51.90
N ARG A 85 -20.48 -44.92 -52.63
CA ARG A 85 -19.32 -44.04 -52.75
C ARG A 85 -19.70 -42.77 -53.52
N LEU A 86 -19.46 -41.61 -52.92
CA LEU A 86 -19.34 -40.32 -53.60
C LEU A 86 -17.88 -39.90 -53.48
N PHE A 87 -17.19 -39.85 -54.63
CA PHE A 87 -15.84 -39.32 -54.74
C PHE A 87 -15.90 -37.80 -54.55
N LEU A 88 -15.38 -37.31 -53.42
CA LEU A 88 -15.04 -35.90 -53.23
C LEU A 88 -13.56 -35.70 -53.57
N PRO A 89 -13.19 -34.66 -54.36
CA PRO A 89 -11.80 -34.40 -54.72
C PRO A 89 -10.99 -33.98 -53.48
N ARG A 90 -9.81 -34.58 -53.33
CA ARG A 90 -8.81 -34.22 -52.31
C ARG A 90 -8.24 -32.82 -52.62
N PRO A 91 -8.15 -31.89 -51.65
CA PRO A 91 -7.33 -30.69 -51.81
C PRO A 91 -5.84 -31.10 -51.81
N GLN A 92 -5.10 -30.61 -52.81
CA GLN A 92 -3.64 -30.78 -52.88
C GLN A 92 -2.96 -29.89 -51.82
N PRO A 93 -1.88 -30.33 -51.16
CA PRO A 93 -1.11 -29.49 -50.27
C PRO A 93 -0.28 -28.51 -51.11
N SER A 94 -0.67 -27.24 -51.15
CA SER A 94 0.19 -26.18 -51.66
C SER A 94 1.38 -26.01 -50.71
N SER A 95 2.58 -26.14 -51.27
CA SER A 95 3.87 -25.97 -50.61
C SER A 95 3.94 -24.68 -49.77
N MET A 96 4.29 -24.81 -48.49
CA MET A 96 4.48 -23.69 -47.54
C MET A 96 5.59 -22.70 -47.94
N ALA A 97 6.35 -22.97 -49.01
CA ALA A 97 7.37 -22.05 -49.51
C ALA A 97 6.80 -20.81 -50.23
N SER A 98 5.54 -20.85 -50.70
CA SER A 98 4.92 -19.72 -51.40
C SER A 98 4.45 -18.59 -50.47
N GLY A 99 4.14 -18.89 -49.21
CA GLY A 99 3.66 -17.90 -48.25
C GLY A 99 4.78 -16.99 -47.74
N PHE A 100 5.96 -17.56 -47.51
CA PHE A 100 7.12 -16.84 -46.95
C PHE A 100 7.75 -15.85 -47.94
N LEU A 101 7.83 -16.21 -49.22
CA LEU A 101 8.33 -15.30 -50.26
C LEU A 101 7.34 -14.15 -50.51
N GLY A 102 6.04 -14.44 -50.46
CA GLY A 102 4.99 -13.43 -50.60
C GLY A 102 5.00 -12.42 -49.45
N THR A 103 5.12 -12.87 -48.20
CA THR A 103 5.18 -11.97 -47.04
C THR A 103 6.44 -11.12 -47.02
N VAL A 104 7.61 -11.69 -47.36
CA VAL A 104 8.86 -10.91 -47.47
C VAL A 104 8.74 -9.85 -48.56
N PHE A 105 8.19 -10.19 -49.73
CA PHE A 105 7.99 -9.23 -50.81
C PHE A 105 7.03 -8.11 -50.42
N VAL A 106 5.92 -8.43 -49.75
CA VAL A 106 4.96 -7.42 -49.26
C VAL A 106 5.60 -6.52 -48.23
N VAL A 107 6.37 -7.05 -47.27
CA VAL A 107 7.04 -6.24 -46.24
C VAL A 107 8.06 -5.29 -46.89
N VAL A 108 8.89 -5.79 -47.81
CA VAL A 108 9.90 -4.95 -48.50
C VAL A 108 9.23 -3.88 -49.36
N LEU A 109 8.16 -4.22 -50.07
CA LEU A 109 7.42 -3.25 -50.86
C LEU A 109 6.75 -2.19 -49.98
N SER A 110 6.20 -2.61 -48.84
CA SER A 110 5.54 -1.73 -47.87
C SER A 110 6.53 -0.76 -47.24
N THR A 111 7.70 -1.25 -46.80
CA THR A 111 8.73 -0.40 -46.21
C THR A 111 9.32 0.56 -47.24
N ALA A 112 9.52 0.12 -48.49
CA ALA A 112 9.95 1.00 -49.57
C ALA A 112 8.92 2.10 -49.85
N LEU A 113 7.62 1.78 -49.89
CA LEU A 113 6.55 2.75 -50.10
C LEU A 113 6.46 3.76 -48.94
N VAL A 114 6.51 3.28 -47.70
CA VAL A 114 6.51 4.14 -46.49
C VAL A 114 7.74 5.05 -46.46
N ALA A 115 8.93 4.52 -46.78
CA ALA A 115 10.16 5.31 -46.83
C ALA A 115 10.11 6.37 -47.93
N THR A 116 9.59 6.03 -49.11
CA THR A 116 9.44 6.97 -50.23
C THR A 116 8.42 8.06 -49.89
N LEU A 117 7.32 7.69 -49.22
CA LEU A 117 6.30 8.63 -48.79
C LEU A 117 6.81 9.56 -47.68
N LEU A 118 7.56 9.04 -46.70
CA LEU A 118 8.24 9.84 -45.67
C LEU A 118 9.28 10.79 -46.28
N MET A 119 10.10 10.34 -47.22
CA MET A 119 11.08 11.22 -47.89
C MET A 119 10.42 12.28 -48.78
N PHE A 120 9.24 11.99 -49.35
CA PHE A 120 8.51 12.95 -50.18
C PHE A 120 7.79 14.02 -49.34
N PHE A 121 7.30 13.67 -48.15
CA PHE A 121 6.62 14.61 -47.24
C PHE A 121 7.54 15.28 -46.22
N VAL A 122 8.71 14.68 -45.92
CA VAL A 122 9.76 15.24 -45.05
C VAL A 122 10.90 15.74 -45.93
N ASN A 123 10.80 16.98 -46.39
CA ASN A 123 11.94 17.64 -47.04
C ASN A 123 13.06 17.83 -46.00
N PRO A 124 14.31 17.42 -46.28
CA PRO A 124 15.43 17.57 -45.35
C PRO A 124 15.74 19.04 -45.04
N GLU A 125 15.30 19.98 -45.88
CA GLU A 125 15.39 21.43 -45.64
C GLU A 125 14.44 21.93 -44.52
N TYR A 126 13.39 21.18 -44.16
CA TYR A 126 12.47 21.53 -43.07
C TYR A 126 12.85 20.91 -41.73
N VAL A 127 13.82 19.99 -41.72
CA VAL A 127 14.42 19.49 -40.49
C VAL A 127 15.39 20.58 -40.03
N ASN A 128 15.05 21.25 -38.94
CA ASN A 128 15.85 22.34 -38.39
C ASN A 128 17.32 21.86 -38.22
N PRO A 129 18.32 22.52 -38.83
CA PRO A 129 19.71 22.11 -38.72
C PRO A 129 20.18 22.08 -37.26
N ALA A 130 19.53 22.81 -36.35
CA ALA A 130 19.77 22.74 -34.91
C ALA A 130 19.32 21.40 -34.27
N VAL A 131 18.30 20.74 -34.82
CA VAL A 131 17.84 19.42 -34.36
C VAL A 131 18.76 18.30 -34.87
N VAL A 132 19.26 18.43 -36.10
CA VAL A 132 20.29 17.51 -36.65
C VAL A 132 21.62 17.69 -35.93
N GLN A 133 22.02 18.94 -35.64
CA GLN A 133 23.20 19.23 -34.81
C GLN A 133 23.00 18.74 -33.37
N GLY A 134 21.81 18.84 -32.80
CA GLY A 134 21.48 18.31 -31.47
C GLY A 134 21.55 16.78 -31.37
N LEU A 135 21.37 16.06 -32.48
CA LEU A 135 21.52 14.60 -32.57
C LEU A 135 22.95 14.16 -32.96
N GLN A 136 23.79 15.09 -33.45
CA GLN A 136 25.20 14.85 -33.80
C GLN A 136 26.17 15.21 -32.67
N LEU A 137 25.70 15.85 -31.59
CA LEU A 137 26.47 16.08 -30.37
C LEU A 137 26.52 14.82 -29.50
N GLU A 138 27.12 13.73 -29.99
CA GLU A 138 27.54 12.65 -29.08
C GLU A 138 28.74 11.81 -29.53
N SER A 139 29.46 12.14 -30.62
CA SER A 139 30.60 11.27 -30.99
C SER A 139 31.95 11.88 -31.36
N GLU A 140 32.10 13.13 -31.80
CA GLU A 140 33.44 13.56 -32.29
C GLU A 140 33.75 15.04 -32.12
N GLU A 141 33.76 15.58 -30.89
CA GLU A 141 34.64 16.71 -30.57
C GLU A 141 34.71 16.90 -29.05
N ILE A 142 35.71 16.31 -28.36
CA ILE A 142 36.62 16.98 -27.39
C ILE A 142 37.81 16.01 -27.18
N ILE A 143 38.67 15.87 -28.19
CA ILE A 143 40.07 15.39 -28.00
C ILE A 143 40.96 16.63 -28.15
N ALA A 144 40.90 17.55 -27.19
CA ALA A 144 41.93 18.56 -26.92
C ALA A 144 41.59 19.35 -25.64
N GLY A 145 42.08 18.88 -24.49
CA GLY A 145 42.61 19.80 -23.47
C GLY A 145 41.66 20.52 -22.52
N VAL A 146 40.35 20.28 -22.52
CA VAL A 146 39.48 20.71 -21.40
C VAL A 146 38.82 19.46 -20.84
N SER A 147 39.29 19.02 -19.68
CA SER A 147 38.50 18.15 -18.81
C SER A 147 37.26 18.95 -18.40
N ALA A 148 36.20 18.88 -19.20
CA ALA A 148 34.87 19.26 -18.78
C ALA A 148 34.52 18.28 -17.66
N GLY A 149 34.83 18.66 -16.42
CA GLY A 149 34.39 17.91 -15.25
C GLY A 149 32.90 17.65 -15.43
N ARG A 150 32.48 16.39 -15.27
CA ARG A 150 31.06 16.03 -15.26
C ARG A 150 30.32 17.09 -14.44
N PRO A 151 29.25 17.73 -14.98
CA PRO A 151 28.49 18.68 -14.19
C PRO A 151 28.11 17.97 -12.90
N THR A 152 28.63 18.47 -11.78
CA THR A 152 28.25 17.93 -10.48
C THR A 152 26.79 18.35 -10.32
N PRO A 153 25.85 17.42 -10.10
CA PRO A 153 24.46 17.81 -9.88
C PRO A 153 24.44 18.77 -8.70
N VAL A 154 24.11 20.03 -8.97
CA VAL A 154 23.93 21.04 -7.92
C VAL A 154 22.73 20.56 -7.12
N ARG A 155 22.96 20.15 -5.87
CA ARG A 155 21.85 19.79 -4.97
C ARG A 155 20.97 21.03 -4.82
N THR A 156 19.67 20.85 -5.04
CA THR A 156 18.68 21.87 -4.72
C THR A 156 18.86 22.26 -3.24
N PRO A 157 19.10 23.55 -2.93
CA PRO A 157 19.19 24.01 -1.55
C PRO A 157 17.94 23.62 -0.75
N HIS A 158 18.09 23.26 0.53
CA HIS A 158 16.97 22.75 1.35
C HIS A 158 15.75 23.68 1.38
N TRP A 159 15.94 25.00 1.39
CA TRP A 159 14.85 25.98 1.41
C TRP A 159 14.06 26.08 0.10
N LEU A 160 14.52 25.45 -0.98
CA LEU A 160 13.78 25.28 -2.23
C LEU A 160 13.07 23.91 -2.31
N ARG A 161 13.24 23.07 -1.30
CA ARG A 161 12.72 21.71 -1.25
C ARG A 161 11.53 21.67 -0.32
N ARG A 162 10.34 21.73 -0.92
CA ARG A 162 9.08 21.71 -0.18
C ARG A 162 8.75 20.31 0.32
N ILE A 163 8.36 20.21 1.59
CA ILE A 163 7.87 18.99 2.25
C ILE A 163 6.49 19.29 2.84
N GLY A 164 5.48 18.51 2.49
CA GLY A 164 4.17 18.56 3.17
C GLY A 164 4.07 17.52 4.27
N ILE A 165 3.57 17.91 5.43
CA ILE A 165 3.21 17.01 6.53
C ILE A 165 1.73 17.19 6.82
N ILE A 166 0.92 16.16 6.59
CA ILE A 166 -0.49 16.15 6.98
C ILE A 166 -0.57 15.56 8.39
N SER A 167 -1.24 16.29 9.29
CA SER A 167 -1.68 15.76 10.57
C SER A 167 -3.05 15.13 10.37
N GLY A 168 -3.12 13.80 10.37
CA GLY A 168 -4.35 13.05 10.21
C GLY A 168 -5.44 13.51 11.18
N HIS A 169 -6.68 13.60 10.70
CA HIS A 169 -7.87 14.08 11.43
C HIS A 169 -7.79 15.54 11.93
N ARG A 170 -6.70 16.28 11.69
CA ARG A 170 -6.61 17.68 12.10
C ARG A 170 -7.50 18.56 11.23
N GLY A 171 -8.17 19.50 11.88
CA GLY A 171 -8.98 20.51 11.22
C GLY A 171 -10.45 20.11 11.16
N LYS A 172 -11.13 20.54 10.09
CA LYS A 172 -12.51 20.12 9.82
C LYS A 172 -12.51 18.88 8.92
N SER A 173 -13.41 17.95 9.20
CA SER A 173 -13.76 16.86 8.29
C SER A 173 -14.35 17.39 6.98
N ASP A 174 -14.54 16.49 6.02
CA ASP A 174 -15.33 16.73 4.80
C ASP A 174 -16.75 17.25 5.08
N SER A 175 -17.38 16.81 6.16
CA SER A 175 -18.69 17.26 6.64
C SER A 175 -18.65 18.61 7.37
N GLY A 176 -17.46 19.16 7.62
CA GLY A 176 -17.25 20.45 8.27
C GLY A 176 -17.25 20.41 9.81
N ALA A 177 -17.37 19.22 10.40
CA ALA A 177 -17.28 18.98 11.84
C ALA A 177 -15.81 18.77 12.28
N ARG A 178 -15.54 18.76 13.59
CA ARG A 178 -14.24 18.29 14.10
C ARG A 178 -14.17 16.79 13.88
N ASP A 179 -13.02 16.31 13.43
CA ASP A 179 -12.71 14.89 13.32
C ASP A 179 -11.72 14.51 14.44
N PRO A 180 -12.13 13.72 15.44
CA PRO A 180 -11.20 13.24 16.46
C PRO A 180 -10.34 12.06 15.98
N GLY A 181 -10.68 11.46 14.83
CA GLY A 181 -10.17 10.16 14.41
C GLY A 181 -10.62 9.04 15.35
N ALA A 182 -9.79 8.01 15.53
CA ALA A 182 -10.02 6.99 16.54
C ALA A 182 -9.99 7.57 17.96
N ILE A 183 -10.84 7.03 18.84
CA ILE A 183 -10.97 7.46 20.23
C ILE A 183 -10.74 6.25 21.14
N CYS A 184 -9.85 6.39 22.12
CA CYS A 184 -9.82 5.50 23.27
C CYS A 184 -10.73 6.07 24.36
N GLU A 185 -11.55 5.20 24.96
CA GLU A 185 -12.48 5.55 26.02
C GLU A 185 -12.12 4.84 27.33
N ASP A 186 -12.48 5.44 28.46
CA ASP A 186 -12.46 4.75 29.76
C ASP A 186 -13.64 3.77 29.91
N GLU A 187 -13.71 3.06 31.04
CA GLU A 187 -14.80 2.11 31.33
C GLU A 187 -16.20 2.77 31.42
N TYR A 188 -16.27 4.10 31.49
CA TYR A 188 -17.51 4.88 31.56
C TYR A 188 -17.88 5.53 30.21
N GLY A 189 -17.08 5.31 29.16
CA GLY A 189 -17.29 5.89 27.84
C GLY A 189 -16.79 7.33 27.71
N ASN A 190 -15.91 7.82 28.59
CA ASN A 190 -15.29 9.13 28.43
C ASN A 190 -14.06 9.01 27.52
N SER A 191 -13.95 9.90 26.52
CA SER A 191 -12.75 10.03 25.69
C SER A 191 -11.52 10.37 26.54
N ILE A 192 -10.50 9.51 26.51
CA ILE A 192 -9.22 9.69 27.20
C ILE A 192 -8.08 10.03 26.22
N LEU A 193 -8.20 9.64 24.96
CA LEU A 193 -7.18 9.83 23.95
C LEU A 193 -7.83 9.87 22.56
N GLU A 194 -7.56 10.93 21.81
CA GLU A 194 -8.00 11.09 20.43
C GLU A 194 -6.80 10.95 19.49
N GLU A 195 -7.01 10.27 18.37
CA GLU A 195 -6.01 10.10 17.32
C GLU A 195 -5.49 11.45 16.82
N ALA A 196 -6.40 12.39 16.58
CA ALA A 196 -6.06 13.73 16.07
C ALA A 196 -5.03 14.45 16.95
N ASP A 197 -5.07 14.24 18.27
CA ASP A 197 -4.15 14.86 19.22
C ASP A 197 -2.75 14.23 19.16
N ILE A 198 -2.66 12.90 19.01
CA ILE A 198 -1.39 12.16 18.80
C ILE A 198 -0.74 12.62 17.50
N ASN A 199 -1.50 12.59 16.41
CA ASN A 199 -1.05 12.96 15.08
C ASN A 199 -0.48 14.38 15.07
N PHE A 200 -1.22 15.32 15.66
CA PHE A 200 -0.82 16.72 15.69
C PHE A 200 0.43 16.94 16.56
N ALA A 201 0.54 16.24 17.68
CA ALA A 201 1.71 16.30 18.56
C ALA A 201 2.98 15.85 17.83
N VAL A 202 2.93 14.75 17.07
CA VAL A 202 4.09 14.25 16.31
C VAL A 202 4.35 15.11 15.07
N ALA A 203 3.32 15.43 14.27
CA ALA A 203 3.46 16.22 13.05
C ALA A 203 4.10 17.59 13.30
N THR A 204 3.70 18.28 14.37
CA THR A 204 4.27 19.59 14.74
C THR A 204 5.77 19.50 15.06
N ARG A 205 6.21 18.40 15.69
CA ARG A 205 7.64 18.17 15.99
C ARG A 205 8.45 17.82 14.76
N VAL A 206 7.89 17.04 13.84
CA VAL A 206 8.50 16.75 12.53
C VAL A 206 8.71 18.07 11.77
N VAL A 207 7.68 18.91 11.71
CA VAL A 207 7.74 20.23 11.05
C VAL A 207 8.83 21.09 11.67
N ALA A 208 8.80 21.29 12.99
CA ALA A 208 9.79 22.11 13.69
C ALA A 208 11.23 21.60 13.49
N SER A 209 11.43 20.28 13.45
CA SER A 209 12.75 19.67 13.23
C SER A 209 13.28 19.93 11.81
N LEU A 210 12.44 19.78 10.79
CA LEU A 210 12.82 19.99 9.40
C LEU A 210 13.01 21.48 9.08
N GLU A 211 12.17 22.37 9.63
CA GLU A 211 12.36 23.82 9.54
C GLU A 211 13.69 24.24 10.20
N GLY A 212 14.05 23.63 11.33
CA GLY A 212 15.35 23.82 11.98
C GLY A 212 16.54 23.39 11.11
N MET A 213 16.31 22.54 10.11
CA MET A 213 17.29 22.13 9.08
C MET A 213 17.16 22.92 7.77
N ASN A 214 16.37 24.00 7.79
CA ASN A 214 16.22 24.99 6.72
C ASN A 214 15.49 24.44 5.47
N TYR A 215 14.60 23.46 5.65
CA TYR A 215 13.64 23.02 4.62
C TYR A 215 12.41 23.95 4.55
N ASP A 216 11.75 23.99 3.39
CA ASP A 216 10.40 24.60 3.25
C ASP A 216 9.36 23.53 3.65
N VAL A 217 8.73 23.68 4.81
CA VAL A 217 7.85 22.64 5.38
C VAL A 217 6.47 23.22 5.65
N GLU A 218 5.43 22.52 5.19
CA GLU A 218 4.04 22.92 5.42
C GLU A 218 3.34 21.89 6.29
N LEU A 219 2.81 22.34 7.43
CA LEU A 219 1.84 21.58 8.22
C LEU A 219 0.44 21.75 7.63
N LEU A 220 -0.18 20.65 7.24
CA LEU A 220 -1.46 20.59 6.54
C LEU A 220 -2.51 19.90 7.44
N ASP A 221 -3.74 20.39 7.37
CA ASP A 221 -4.93 19.66 7.85
C ASP A 221 -5.24 18.46 6.96
N GLU A 222 -5.99 17.48 7.47
CA GLU A 222 -6.44 16.32 6.69
C GLU A 222 -7.19 16.75 5.43
N PHE A 223 -8.10 17.71 5.58
CA PHE A 223 -8.88 18.30 4.49
C PHE A 223 -8.38 19.70 4.11
N ASP A 224 -7.07 19.93 4.12
CA ASP A 224 -6.50 21.24 3.79
C ASP A 224 -6.80 21.63 2.32
N PRO A 225 -7.37 22.81 2.05
CA PRO A 225 -7.66 23.26 0.69
C PRO A 225 -6.40 23.40 -0.19
N ARG A 226 -5.22 23.55 0.42
CA ARG A 226 -3.92 23.57 -0.29
C ARG A 226 -3.56 22.24 -0.93
N LEU A 227 -4.18 21.12 -0.52
CA LEU A 227 -3.91 19.79 -1.09
C LEU A 227 -4.29 19.69 -2.58
N ASN A 228 -5.18 20.56 -3.06
CA ASN A 228 -5.60 20.59 -4.45
C ASN A 228 -4.43 20.96 -5.39
N ASN A 229 -4.02 20.01 -6.22
CA ASN A 229 -2.83 20.08 -7.08
C ASN A 229 -1.56 20.44 -6.29
N TYR A 230 -1.48 19.99 -5.03
CA TYR A 230 -0.32 20.24 -4.18
C TYR A 230 0.95 19.66 -4.78
N ARG A 231 2.01 20.45 -4.76
CA ARG A 231 3.32 20.11 -5.33
C ARG A 231 4.38 20.25 -4.25
N ALA A 232 4.97 19.13 -3.89
CA ALA A 232 6.10 19.04 -3.00
C ALA A 232 7.05 17.94 -3.49
N GLU A 233 8.25 17.91 -2.92
CA GLU A 233 9.22 16.85 -3.14
C GLU A 233 8.87 15.59 -2.34
N ALA A 234 8.19 15.75 -1.21
CA ALA A 234 7.56 14.68 -0.45
C ALA A 234 6.29 15.19 0.25
N LEU A 235 5.32 14.30 0.42
CA LEU A 235 4.13 14.48 1.25
C LEU A 235 3.94 13.26 2.15
N LEU A 236 3.84 13.48 3.45
CA LEU A 236 3.61 12.43 4.43
C LEU A 236 2.33 12.73 5.20
N SER A 237 1.39 11.79 5.23
CA SER A 237 0.27 11.84 6.18
C SER A 237 0.57 10.98 7.39
N ILE A 238 0.44 11.57 8.57
CA ILE A 238 0.73 10.94 9.86
C ILE A 238 -0.60 10.63 10.56
N HIS A 239 -0.81 9.35 10.84
CA HIS A 239 -1.96 8.80 11.54
C HIS A 239 -1.52 7.91 12.71
N ALA A 240 -2.45 7.64 13.61
CA ALA A 240 -2.30 6.63 14.65
C ALA A 240 -3.52 5.73 14.57
N ASN A 241 -3.28 4.45 14.41
CA ASN A 241 -4.32 3.50 14.07
C ASN A 241 -5.30 3.34 15.24
N THR A 242 -6.34 2.55 15.01
CA THR A 242 -7.49 2.44 15.90
C THR A 242 -7.19 2.09 17.37
N CYS A 243 -8.13 2.49 18.25
CA CYS A 243 -8.22 2.00 19.62
C CYS A 243 -9.19 0.81 19.79
N TYR A 244 -9.66 0.25 18.67
CA TYR A 244 -10.60 -0.87 18.68
C TYR A 244 -9.96 -2.15 19.24
N ASP A 245 -10.68 -2.82 20.14
CA ASP A 245 -10.30 -4.14 20.66
C ASP A 245 -10.79 -5.25 19.72
N PHE A 246 -9.85 -5.89 19.03
CA PHE A 246 -10.13 -7.01 18.13
C PHE A 246 -10.32 -8.35 18.87
N GLY A 247 -10.16 -8.39 20.19
CA GLY A 247 -10.12 -9.63 20.99
C GLY A 247 -8.78 -10.37 20.88
N GLU A 248 -7.83 -9.80 20.14
CA GLU A 248 -6.45 -10.25 19.99
C GLU A 248 -5.49 -9.07 20.08
N TYR A 249 -4.23 -9.34 20.42
CA TYR A 249 -3.21 -8.31 20.51
C TYR A 249 -2.75 -7.89 19.12
N VAL A 250 -3.14 -6.69 18.69
CA VAL A 250 -2.75 -6.08 17.41
C VAL A 250 -1.90 -4.83 17.68
N SER A 251 -0.67 -4.83 17.19
CA SER A 251 0.36 -3.81 17.45
C SER A 251 1.22 -3.64 16.21
N GLY A 252 1.95 -2.52 16.13
CA GLY A 252 2.90 -2.25 15.08
C GLY A 252 2.51 -1.07 14.20
N PHE A 253 3.48 -0.56 13.44
CA PHE A 253 3.27 0.57 12.54
C PHE A 253 3.00 0.09 11.11
N ILE A 254 2.31 0.89 10.32
CA ILE A 254 1.95 0.55 8.93
C ILE A 254 2.34 1.71 8.03
N VAL A 255 2.91 1.40 6.87
CA VAL A 255 3.19 2.39 5.84
C VAL A 255 2.54 1.99 4.52
N ALA A 256 1.89 2.94 3.88
CA ALA A 256 1.19 2.73 2.62
C ALA A 256 1.46 3.86 1.63
N ILE A 257 1.40 3.50 0.34
CA ILE A 257 1.25 4.44 -0.77
C ILE A 257 -0.08 4.16 -1.43
N SER A 258 -0.56 5.09 -2.27
CA SER A 258 -1.78 4.84 -3.01
C SER A 258 -1.67 3.60 -3.90
N GLU A 259 -2.72 2.79 -3.96
CA GLU A 259 -2.79 1.63 -4.88
C GLU A 259 -2.68 2.01 -6.36
N ALA A 260 -3.02 3.27 -6.70
CA ALA A 260 -2.89 3.79 -8.06
C ALA A 260 -1.42 4.12 -8.42
N ARG A 261 -0.49 4.07 -7.46
CA ARG A 261 0.93 4.33 -7.68
C ARG A 261 1.66 3.05 -8.09
N PRO A 262 2.70 3.15 -8.92
CA PRO A 262 3.56 2.02 -9.20
C PRO A 262 4.22 1.47 -7.93
N GLU A 263 4.41 0.16 -7.87
CA GLU A 263 5.10 -0.54 -6.76
C GLU A 263 6.56 -0.08 -6.59
N PHE A 264 7.17 0.44 -7.66
CA PHE A 264 8.51 1.01 -7.67
C PHE A 264 8.48 2.46 -8.11
N GLY A 265 9.27 3.33 -7.48
CA GLY A 265 9.33 4.75 -7.82
C GLY A 265 9.59 5.60 -6.59
N ALA A 266 9.34 6.91 -6.72
CA ALA A 266 9.58 7.85 -5.64
C ALA A 266 8.67 7.61 -4.42
N ASP A 267 7.38 7.34 -4.63
CA ASP A 267 6.43 7.02 -3.54
C ASP A 267 6.88 5.76 -2.78
N ALA A 268 7.21 4.68 -3.50
CA ALA A 268 7.71 3.45 -2.91
C ALA A 268 9.04 3.64 -2.18
N PHE A 269 9.96 4.44 -2.73
CA PHE A 269 11.23 4.75 -2.09
C PHE A 269 11.06 5.58 -0.82
N LEU A 270 10.15 6.56 -0.83
CA LEU A 270 9.76 7.32 0.36
C LEU A 270 9.21 6.39 1.45
N ARG A 271 8.27 5.50 1.08
CA ARG A 271 7.69 4.49 1.97
C ARG A 271 8.75 3.61 2.63
N GLU A 272 9.73 3.12 1.87
CA GLU A 272 10.80 2.28 2.44
C GLU A 272 11.79 3.07 3.29
N CYS A 273 12.21 4.28 2.90
CA CYS A 273 13.05 5.13 3.76
C CYS A 273 12.36 5.42 5.10
N ILE A 274 11.05 5.69 5.10
CA ILE A 274 10.28 5.87 6.34
C ILE A 274 10.20 4.56 7.12
N ALA A 275 9.85 3.43 6.48
CA ALA A 275 9.73 2.15 7.17
C ALA A 275 11.03 1.70 7.85
N GLU A 276 12.16 1.80 7.15
CA GLU A 276 13.46 1.39 7.66
C GLU A 276 13.89 2.25 8.85
N ASN A 277 13.75 3.57 8.76
CA ASN A 277 14.17 4.47 9.84
C ASN A 277 13.18 4.42 11.01
N PHE A 278 11.86 4.38 10.76
CA PHE A 278 10.87 4.26 11.81
C PHE A 278 11.04 2.98 12.62
N GLY A 279 11.15 1.82 11.95
CA GLY A 279 11.36 0.53 12.61
C GLY A 279 12.74 0.34 13.25
N ALA A 280 13.73 1.18 12.92
CA ALA A 280 15.05 1.14 13.56
C ALA A 280 15.07 1.85 14.93
N TYR A 281 14.22 2.85 15.12
CA TYR A 281 14.20 3.68 16.33
C TYR A 281 13.01 3.37 17.25
N VAL A 282 11.85 3.11 16.66
CA VAL A 282 10.60 2.88 17.38
C VAL A 282 10.48 1.38 17.67
N PRO A 283 10.20 0.96 18.93
CA PRO A 283 10.14 -0.46 19.32
C PRO A 283 8.84 -1.14 18.86
N LEU A 284 8.45 -0.94 17.60
CA LEU A 284 7.26 -1.49 16.98
C LEU A 284 7.66 -2.23 15.70
N GLU A 285 7.05 -3.39 15.46
CA GLU A 285 7.24 -4.10 14.21
C GLU A 285 6.42 -3.45 13.08
N ARG A 286 6.92 -3.58 11.85
CA ARG A 286 6.15 -3.17 10.68
C ARG A 286 5.05 -4.19 10.42
N SER A 287 3.81 -3.73 10.46
CA SER A 287 2.64 -4.48 10.01
C SER A 287 2.36 -4.21 8.53
N TYR A 288 1.80 -5.22 7.86
CA TYR A 288 1.39 -5.19 6.45
C TYR A 288 -0.12 -5.29 6.29
N ASN A 289 -0.87 -5.10 7.38
CA ASN A 289 -2.33 -5.11 7.38
C ASN A 289 -2.88 -3.80 6.80
N LEU A 290 -2.75 -3.62 5.49
CA LEU A 290 -3.23 -2.43 4.79
C LEU A 290 -4.76 -2.37 4.78
N THR A 291 -5.32 -1.17 4.93
CA THR A 291 -6.75 -0.90 4.74
C THR A 291 -6.98 -0.04 3.50
N ASP A 292 -8.21 -0.08 2.97
CA ASP A 292 -8.61 0.75 1.83
C ASP A 292 -8.48 2.25 2.14
N ASP A 293 -8.74 2.66 3.38
CA ASP A 293 -8.61 4.05 3.82
C ASP A 293 -7.16 4.57 3.74
N MET A 294 -6.18 3.66 3.70
CA MET A 294 -4.76 3.99 3.49
C MET A 294 -4.39 4.00 2.00
N THR A 295 -4.78 2.97 1.24
CA THR A 295 -4.37 2.80 -0.17
C THR A 295 -5.21 3.62 -1.15
N ASP A 296 -6.45 3.94 -0.80
CA ASP A 296 -7.39 4.75 -1.58
C ASP A 296 -7.80 6.04 -0.83
N ASN A 297 -6.92 6.56 0.02
CA ASN A 297 -7.12 7.80 0.76
C ASN A 297 -7.48 8.98 -0.18
N HIS A 298 -8.37 9.87 0.28
CA HIS A 298 -8.83 11.03 -0.50
C HIS A 298 -7.68 11.98 -0.91
N THR A 299 -6.62 12.06 -0.10
CA THR A 299 -5.45 12.91 -0.34
C THR A 299 -4.81 12.60 -1.70
N TRP A 300 -4.77 11.33 -2.09
CA TRP A 300 -4.12 10.87 -3.32
C TRP A 300 -4.79 11.39 -4.59
N ARG A 301 -6.08 11.72 -4.52
CA ARG A 301 -6.84 12.29 -5.64
C ARG A 301 -6.69 13.80 -5.76
N LYS A 302 -6.19 14.46 -4.71
CA LYS A 302 -6.06 15.92 -4.64
C LYS A 302 -4.68 16.38 -5.08
N ILE A 303 -3.63 15.65 -4.70
CA ILE A 303 -2.24 16.06 -4.89
C ILE A 303 -1.79 15.94 -6.35
N HIS A 304 -0.71 16.62 -6.72
CA HIS A 304 -0.16 16.48 -8.06
C HIS A 304 0.42 15.05 -8.28
N PRO A 305 0.24 14.43 -9.46
CA PRO A 305 0.75 13.07 -9.72
C PRO A 305 2.27 12.91 -9.61
N LEU A 306 3.04 13.99 -9.66
CA LEU A 306 4.51 13.91 -9.48
C LEU A 306 4.96 14.20 -8.04
N THR A 307 4.04 14.43 -7.10
CA THR A 307 4.39 14.55 -5.69
C THR A 307 4.37 13.18 -5.04
N PRO A 308 5.53 12.65 -4.60
CA PRO A 308 5.61 11.41 -3.86
C PRO A 308 4.83 11.55 -2.55
N GLY A 309 3.90 10.63 -2.31
CA GLY A 309 3.01 10.66 -1.16
C GLY A 309 2.94 9.32 -0.45
N MET A 310 2.87 9.33 0.89
CA MET A 310 2.61 8.11 1.68
C MET A 310 1.85 8.41 2.98
N ILE A 311 1.17 7.39 3.53
CA ILE A 311 0.52 7.42 4.85
C ILE A 311 1.31 6.52 5.80
N LEU A 312 1.62 7.05 6.99
CA LEU A 312 2.19 6.33 8.12
C LEU A 312 1.15 6.23 9.23
N GLU A 313 0.75 5.02 9.56
CA GLU A 313 0.09 4.69 10.82
C GLU A 313 1.19 4.37 11.84
N MET A 314 1.41 5.26 12.82
CA MET A 314 2.56 5.18 13.73
C MET A 314 2.51 3.99 14.70
N GLY A 315 1.31 3.43 14.94
CA GLY A 315 1.05 2.35 15.89
C GLY A 315 -0.46 2.22 16.12
N TYR A 316 -0.91 1.16 16.78
CA TYR A 316 -2.30 0.97 17.20
C TYR A 316 -2.52 1.65 18.55
N MET A 317 -3.46 2.59 18.63
CA MET A 317 -3.69 3.38 19.86
C MET A 317 -3.98 2.54 21.10
N LEU A 318 -4.60 1.36 20.96
CA LEU A 318 -4.87 0.47 22.09
C LEU A 318 -3.61 -0.24 22.60
N ALA A 319 -2.84 -0.88 21.70
CA ALA A 319 -1.70 -1.70 22.08
C ALA A 319 -0.39 -0.89 22.26
N ASP A 320 -0.24 0.18 21.48
CA ASP A 320 0.99 0.97 21.37
C ASP A 320 0.87 2.34 22.07
N GLN A 321 -0.14 2.52 22.94
CA GLN A 321 -0.46 3.78 23.61
C GLN A 321 0.76 4.45 24.27
N ALA A 322 1.58 3.66 24.96
CA ALA A 322 2.73 4.18 25.71
C ALA A 322 3.71 4.92 24.78
N VAL A 323 4.16 4.30 23.69
CA VAL A 323 5.09 4.96 22.76
C VAL A 323 4.42 6.12 22.00
N LEU A 324 3.13 6.00 21.69
CA LEU A 324 2.36 7.04 21.00
C LEU A 324 2.16 8.31 21.84
N THR A 325 2.11 8.19 23.17
CA THR A 325 1.79 9.31 24.07
C THR A 325 2.98 9.81 24.87
N GLU A 326 3.92 8.92 25.25
CA GLU A 326 5.05 9.26 26.12
C GLU A 326 6.30 9.66 25.32
N ASP A 327 6.45 9.18 24.08
CA ASP A 327 7.66 9.36 23.26
C ASP A 327 7.46 10.11 21.92
N PRO A 328 6.69 11.22 21.85
CA PRO A 328 6.43 11.90 20.57
C PRO A 328 7.69 12.48 19.91
N ASP A 329 8.75 12.77 20.68
CA ASP A 329 10.05 13.20 20.15
C ASP A 329 10.81 12.05 19.47
N LEU A 330 10.65 10.81 19.96
CA LEU A 330 11.22 9.61 19.33
C LEU A 330 10.55 9.36 17.98
N LEU A 331 9.21 9.38 17.95
CA LEU A 331 8.41 9.20 16.75
C LEU A 331 8.77 10.26 15.70
N ALA A 332 8.81 11.53 16.12
CA ALA A 332 9.17 12.63 15.21
C ALA A 332 10.59 12.49 14.66
N ARG A 333 11.57 12.13 15.49
CA ARG A 333 12.94 11.89 15.02
C ARG A 333 12.99 10.78 13.98
N ALA A 334 12.33 9.65 14.23
CA ALA A 334 12.35 8.51 13.33
C ALA A 334 11.72 8.84 11.96
N ILE A 335 10.64 9.64 11.97
CA ILE A 335 10.02 10.18 10.75
C ILE A 335 10.98 11.13 10.03
N VAL A 336 11.60 12.08 10.74
CA VAL A 336 12.55 13.03 10.16
C VAL A 336 13.72 12.30 9.49
N ASP A 337 14.30 11.31 10.15
CA ASP A 337 15.42 10.52 9.60
C ASP A 337 15.00 9.76 8.35
N GLY A 338 13.77 9.22 8.30
CA GLY A 338 13.21 8.61 7.10
C GLY A 338 12.97 9.62 5.96
N ILE A 339 12.48 10.82 6.26
CA ILE A 339 12.36 11.90 5.26
C ILE A 339 13.74 12.29 4.73
N LEU A 340 14.75 12.45 5.60
CA LEU A 340 16.11 12.78 5.18
C LEU A 340 16.74 11.68 4.33
N CYS A 341 16.51 10.40 4.67
CA CYS A 341 16.89 9.25 3.83
C CYS A 341 16.36 9.42 2.40
N PHE A 342 15.07 9.74 2.25
CA PHE A 342 14.47 9.94 0.93
C PHE A 342 15.07 11.17 0.24
N MET A 343 15.09 12.30 0.93
CA MET A 343 15.54 13.58 0.40
C MET A 343 17.02 13.55 -0.03
N ASP A 344 17.88 12.79 0.63
CA ASP A 344 19.28 12.70 0.25
C ASP A 344 19.56 11.84 -0.99
N ASN A 345 18.58 11.04 -1.41
CA ASN A 345 18.77 9.96 -2.37
C ASN A 345 17.81 10.00 -3.57
N VAL A 346 16.66 10.67 -3.48
CA VAL A 346 15.61 10.68 -4.54
C VAL A 346 16.13 11.16 -5.90
N ASN A 347 17.10 12.09 -5.91
CA ASN A 347 17.69 12.64 -7.14
C ASN A 347 19.02 11.97 -7.53
N ARG A 348 19.40 10.86 -6.87
CA ARG A 348 20.63 10.14 -7.23
C ARG A 348 20.37 9.24 -8.43
N PRO A 349 21.26 9.24 -9.45
CA PRO A 349 21.18 8.29 -10.55
C PRO A 349 21.20 6.86 -9.98
N THR A 350 20.31 5.99 -10.46
CA THR A 350 20.13 4.61 -9.99
C THR A 350 21.43 3.79 -10.01
N SER A 351 22.42 4.18 -10.81
CA SER A 351 23.77 3.57 -10.82
C SER A 351 24.61 3.82 -9.56
N GLN A 352 24.16 4.67 -8.63
CA GLN A 352 24.83 4.97 -7.36
C GLN A 352 24.06 4.48 -6.13
N LEU A 353 22.83 3.97 -6.29
CA LEU A 353 22.13 3.26 -5.23
C LEU A 353 22.69 1.83 -5.16
N ALA A 354 23.82 1.69 -4.46
CA ALA A 354 24.27 0.36 -4.04
C ALA A 354 23.24 -0.20 -3.04
N PRO A 355 22.81 -1.47 -3.17
CA PRO A 355 21.98 -2.09 -2.16
C PRO A 355 22.79 -2.17 -0.86
N GLY A 356 22.28 -1.55 0.20
CA GLY A 356 22.83 -1.66 1.54
C GLY A 356 24.18 -0.96 1.74
N ARG A 357 24.16 0.37 1.90
CA ARG A 357 25.11 1.03 2.81
C ARG A 357 24.34 2.03 3.65
N HIS A 358 24.16 1.68 4.92
CA HIS A 358 23.85 2.63 5.98
C HIS A 358 24.58 3.94 5.71
N ALA A 359 23.85 5.05 5.77
CA ALA A 359 24.43 6.37 5.83
C ALA A 359 25.33 6.42 7.08
N SER A 360 26.61 6.08 6.90
CA SER A 360 27.63 6.21 7.92
C SER A 360 27.83 7.71 8.16
N GLY A 361 27.18 8.23 9.19
CA GLY A 361 27.15 9.66 9.49
C GLY A 361 26.38 10.04 10.75
N TYR A 362 25.53 9.18 11.31
CA TYR A 362 24.90 9.44 12.60
C TYR A 362 25.57 8.60 13.69
N ILE A 363 26.42 9.26 14.49
CA ILE A 363 26.89 8.70 15.76
C ILE A 363 25.70 8.72 16.70
N ILE A 364 25.10 7.56 16.94
CA ILE A 364 24.23 7.37 18.11
C ILE A 364 25.13 7.53 19.34
N PRO A 365 24.89 8.49 20.24
CA PRO A 365 25.59 8.51 21.51
C PRO A 365 25.19 7.24 22.26
N ALA A 366 26.15 6.33 22.44
CA ALA A 366 25.96 5.15 23.28
C ALA A 366 25.50 5.62 24.66
N MET A 367 24.32 5.19 25.08
CA MET A 367 23.85 5.41 26.44
C MET A 367 24.88 4.82 27.39
N VAL A 368 25.46 5.68 28.23
CA VAL A 368 26.32 5.29 29.33
C VAL A 368 25.46 4.50 30.32
N THR A 369 25.72 3.21 30.43
CA THR A 369 25.16 2.40 31.51
C THR A 369 25.74 2.88 32.86
N PRO A 370 24.92 3.11 33.90
CA PRO A 370 25.43 3.49 35.20
C PRO A 370 26.12 2.29 35.87
N THR A 371 27.40 2.47 36.19
CA THR A 371 28.20 1.52 36.99
C THR A 371 27.60 1.39 38.39
N PRO A 372 27.39 0.18 38.93
CA PRO A 372 26.93 0.02 40.30
C PRO A 372 28.07 0.34 41.28
N ILE A 373 27.86 1.32 42.14
CA ILE A 373 28.75 1.58 43.29
C ILE A 373 28.40 0.55 44.37
N PHE A 374 29.24 -0.46 44.55
CA PHE A 374 29.25 -1.26 45.77
C PHE A 374 29.95 -0.46 46.88
N GLY A 375 29.16 0.03 47.85
CA GLY A 375 29.65 0.58 49.09
C GLY A 375 30.17 -0.50 50.04
N ARG A 376 31.26 -0.18 50.75
CA ARG A 376 31.84 -0.97 51.84
C ARG A 376 31.00 -0.92 53.11
#